data_AF-A0A2T6LUH3-F1
#
_entry.id   AF-A0A2T6LUH3-F1
#
_cell.length_a   1.000
_cell.length_b   1.000
_cell.length_c   1.000
_cell.angle_alpha   90.00
_cell.angle_beta   90.00
_cell.angle_gamma   90.00
#
_symmetry.space_group_name_H-M   'P 1'
#
loop_
_entity.id
_entity.type
_entity.pdbx_description
1 polymer ?
#
loop_
_entity_poly.entity_id
_entity_poly.type
_entity_poly.pdbx_seq_one_letter_code
_entity_poly.pdbx_strand_id
1 'polypeptide(L)'
;MTQNTSSAVMLLPLAVWVPILDGDPIAAAIYDAHYASDRSRARRRERGTLLIMGPGQKLLLSTPCRRALFAWRKFIDDNGQAGVNCAVFANFGAGRSSDLIRAADTIADERWPGERHYTYVDPRKVSANPGYCFKVAGWQFCGRTKSRGLHILERLAA
;
A
#
# COMPACT_ATOMS: atom_id res chain seq x y z
N MET A 1 37.32 38.59 -16.29
CA MET A 1 37.08 37.49 -15.34
C MET A 1 35.75 37.77 -14.66
N THR A 2 34.69 37.08 -15.07
CA THR A 2 33.37 37.16 -14.42
C THR A 2 32.91 35.73 -14.19
N GLN A 3 33.10 35.24 -12.96
CA GLN A 3 32.58 33.94 -12.54
C GLN A 3 31.07 34.10 -12.38
N ASN A 4 30.31 33.38 -13.20
CA ASN A 4 28.87 33.27 -13.10
C ASN A 4 28.56 32.18 -12.07
N THR A 5 28.36 32.55 -10.81
CA THR A 5 27.89 31.65 -9.76
C THR A 5 26.40 31.37 -9.97
N SER A 6 26.10 30.36 -10.78
CA SER A 6 24.76 29.79 -10.86
C SER A 6 24.46 29.10 -9.54
N SER A 7 23.68 29.79 -8.68
CA SER A 7 23.13 29.20 -7.45
C SER A 7 22.23 28.03 -7.83
N ALA A 8 22.74 26.81 -7.69
CA ALA A 8 21.94 25.61 -7.86
C ALA A 8 20.88 25.61 -6.76
N VAL A 9 19.60 25.74 -7.15
CA VAL A 9 18.47 25.55 -6.25
C VAL A 9 18.58 24.14 -5.68
N MET A 10 19.00 24.01 -4.43
CA MET A 10 18.96 22.74 -3.71
C MET A 10 17.50 22.41 -3.42
N LEU A 11 16.92 21.54 -4.24
CA LEU A 11 15.66 20.87 -3.92
C LEU A 11 15.96 19.80 -2.87
N LEU A 12 15.28 19.87 -1.73
CA LEU A 12 15.35 18.80 -0.73
C LEU A 12 14.74 17.52 -1.32
N PRO A 13 15.38 16.34 -1.15
CA PRO A 13 14.80 15.08 -1.57
C PRO A 13 13.59 14.78 -0.68
N LEU A 14 12.39 15.13 -1.13
CA LEU A 14 11.17 14.79 -0.41
C LEU A 14 10.96 13.27 -0.45
N ALA A 15 10.68 12.70 0.72
CA ALA A 15 10.30 11.30 0.81
C ALA A 15 9.06 11.03 -0.05
N VAL A 16 9.09 9.96 -0.85
CA VAL A 16 7.97 9.53 -1.69
C VAL A 16 6.73 9.20 -0.84
N TRP A 17 6.96 8.69 0.36
CA TRP A 17 5.93 8.31 1.32
C TRP A 17 6.05 9.10 2.62
N VAL A 18 4.92 9.56 3.13
CA VAL A 18 4.78 10.18 4.44
C VAL A 18 3.92 9.27 5.31
N PRO A 19 4.40 8.85 6.50
CA PRO A 19 3.58 8.11 7.45
C PRO A 19 2.40 8.95 7.92
N ILE A 20 1.22 8.35 7.96
CA ILE A 20 -0.01 8.98 8.44
C ILE A 20 -0.69 8.10 9.49
N LEU A 21 -1.56 8.73 10.28
CA LEU A 21 -2.41 7.99 11.21
C LEU A 21 -3.59 7.36 10.47
N ASP A 22 -4.05 6.24 11.00
CA ASP A 22 -5.33 5.66 10.61
C ASP A 22 -6.47 6.55 11.11
N GLY A 23 -7.53 6.67 10.31
CA GLY A 23 -8.57 7.68 10.53
C GLY A 23 -8.32 9.02 9.83
N ASP A 24 -7.22 9.15 9.09
CA ASP A 24 -6.99 10.30 8.22
C ASP A 24 -8.13 10.46 7.18
N PRO A 25 -8.76 11.65 7.07
CA PRO A 25 -9.92 11.85 6.19
C PRO A 25 -9.64 11.60 4.71
N ILE A 26 -8.45 11.97 4.21
CA ILE A 26 -8.11 11.82 2.79
C ILE A 26 -7.78 10.34 2.50
N ALA A 27 -7.07 9.67 3.41
CA ALA A 27 -6.83 8.24 3.28
C ALA A 27 -8.14 7.44 3.32
N ALA A 28 -9.07 7.83 4.20
CA ALA A 28 -10.40 7.24 4.26
C ALA A 28 -11.16 7.43 2.94
N ALA A 29 -11.10 8.62 2.33
CA ALA A 29 -11.71 8.90 1.03
C ALA A 29 -11.09 8.08 -0.13
N ILE A 30 -9.75 7.97 -0.16
CA ILE A 30 -9.03 7.14 -1.13
C ILE A 30 -9.42 5.66 -0.97
N TYR A 31 -9.44 5.16 0.27
CA TYR A 31 -9.85 3.79 0.55
C TYR A 31 -11.31 3.55 0.15
N ASP A 32 -12.20 4.50 0.43
CA ASP A 32 -13.58 4.48 -0.02
C ASP A 32 -13.65 4.29 -1.55
N ALA A 33 -12.83 4.96 -2.35
CA ALA A 33 -12.79 4.74 -3.79
C ALA A 33 -12.18 3.39 -4.22
N HIS A 34 -11.50 2.68 -3.33
CA HIS A 34 -10.86 1.40 -3.61
C HIS A 34 -11.83 0.21 -3.44
N TYR A 35 -11.76 -0.78 -4.33
CA TYR A 35 -12.68 -1.93 -4.35
C TYR A 35 -12.67 -2.77 -3.04
N ALA A 36 -11.55 -2.74 -2.29
CA ALA A 36 -11.47 -3.45 -1.02
C ALA A 36 -12.39 -2.86 0.06
N SER A 37 -12.88 -1.63 -0.13
CA SER A 37 -13.80 -0.99 0.81
C SER A 37 -15.23 -1.52 0.74
N ASP A 38 -15.63 -2.17 -0.36
CA ASP A 38 -17.02 -2.61 -0.62
C ASP A 38 -17.62 -3.35 0.59
N ARG A 39 -16.80 -4.15 1.31
CA ARG A 39 -17.25 -4.96 2.45
C ARG A 39 -17.26 -4.23 3.79
N SER A 40 -16.50 -3.15 3.94
CA SER A 40 -16.35 -2.43 5.21
C SER A 40 -17.06 -1.08 5.23
N ARG A 41 -17.33 -0.50 4.06
CA ARG A 41 -17.79 0.88 3.88
C ARG A 41 -19.11 1.18 4.59
N ALA A 42 -20.15 0.37 4.38
CA ALA A 42 -21.45 0.58 5.00
C ALA A 42 -21.33 0.61 6.54
N ARG A 43 -20.69 -0.39 7.12
CA ARG A 43 -20.43 -0.48 8.56
C ARG A 43 -19.58 0.67 9.11
N ARG A 44 -18.57 1.14 8.36
CA ARG A 44 -17.76 2.30 8.76
C ARG A 44 -18.59 3.59 8.81
N ARG A 45 -19.45 3.80 7.80
CA ARG A 45 -20.35 4.96 7.73
C ARG A 45 -21.38 4.95 8.86
N GLU A 46 -22.02 3.80 9.10
CA GLU A 46 -22.97 3.62 10.21
C GLU A 46 -22.34 3.97 11.57
N ARG A 47 -21.08 3.56 11.79
CA ARG A 47 -20.34 3.85 13.02
C ARG A 47 -19.71 5.26 13.06
N GLY A 48 -19.85 6.05 12.00
CA GLY A 48 -19.21 7.36 11.87
C GLY A 48 -17.67 7.32 11.97
N THR A 49 -17.04 6.20 11.60
CA THR A 49 -15.58 6.02 11.77
C THR A 49 -14.82 6.16 10.45
N LEU A 50 -13.68 6.85 10.51
CA LEU A 50 -12.73 6.98 9.40
C LEU A 50 -11.64 5.91 9.42
N LEU A 51 -11.60 5.05 10.44
CA LEU A 51 -10.59 3.98 10.55
C LEU A 51 -10.79 2.98 9.41
N ILE A 52 -9.73 2.71 8.66
CA ILE A 52 -9.75 1.78 7.51
C ILE A 52 -9.04 0.46 7.83
N MET A 53 -8.21 0.43 8.88
CA MET A 53 -7.45 -0.75 9.27
C MET A 53 -8.08 -1.46 10.47
N GLY A 54 -8.08 -2.80 10.42
CA GLY A 54 -8.42 -3.64 11.56
C GLY A 54 -7.31 -3.70 12.63
N PRO A 55 -7.54 -4.43 13.74
CA PRO A 55 -6.58 -4.55 14.84
C PRO A 55 -5.24 -5.18 14.40
N GLY A 56 -4.17 -4.90 15.13
CA GLY A 56 -2.80 -5.36 14.83
C GLY A 56 -1.82 -4.20 14.64
N GLN A 57 -0.59 -4.51 14.27
CA GLN A 57 0.39 -3.48 13.96
C GLN A 57 0.10 -2.91 12.57
N LYS A 58 0.19 -1.59 12.41
CA LYS A 58 -0.17 -0.90 11.16
C LYS A 58 0.80 0.20 10.79
N LEU A 59 1.02 0.35 9.50
CA LEU A 59 1.74 1.47 8.88
C LEU A 59 0.91 1.96 7.69
N LEU A 60 0.46 3.21 7.74
CA LEU A 60 -0.21 3.85 6.61
C LEU A 60 0.72 4.90 6.04
N LEU A 61 0.82 4.94 4.72
CA LEU A 61 1.67 5.83 3.96
C LEU A 61 0.81 6.58 2.94
N SER A 62 1.03 7.88 2.83
CA SER A 62 0.48 8.67 1.73
C SER A 62 1.58 9.46 1.04
N THR A 63 1.47 9.61 -0.28
CA THR A 63 2.36 10.52 -1.02
C THR A 63 2.12 11.96 -0.57
N PRO A 64 3.13 12.86 -0.62
CA PRO A 64 2.94 14.28 -0.29
C PRO A 64 1.77 14.94 -1.05
N CYS A 65 1.57 14.59 -2.33
CA CYS A 65 0.45 15.10 -3.12
C CYS A 65 -0.93 14.48 -2.79
N ARG A 66 -1.00 13.57 -1.81
CA ARG A 66 -2.23 12.92 -1.33
C ARG A 66 -3.02 12.18 -2.40
N ARG A 67 -2.34 11.64 -3.42
CA ARG A 67 -2.97 10.86 -4.51
C ARG A 67 -2.67 9.37 -4.48
N ALA A 68 -1.79 8.91 -3.58
CA ALA A 68 -1.63 7.48 -3.33
C ALA A 68 -1.71 7.16 -1.84
N LEU A 69 -2.15 5.93 -1.57
CA LEU A 69 -2.28 5.34 -0.24
C LEU A 69 -1.66 3.94 -0.29
N PHE A 70 -0.82 3.64 0.69
CA PHE A 70 -0.30 2.31 0.94
C PHE A 70 -0.53 1.97 2.41
N ALA A 71 -1.14 0.83 2.72
CA ALA A 71 -1.42 0.42 4.09
C ALA A 71 -0.92 -1.01 4.35
N TRP A 72 -0.01 -1.12 5.32
CA TRP A 72 0.52 -2.37 5.84
C TRP A 72 -0.17 -2.76 7.14
N ARG A 73 -0.38 -4.06 7.32
CA ARG A 73 -0.94 -4.64 8.54
C ARG A 73 -0.23 -5.95 8.88
N LYS A 74 0.31 -6.05 10.09
CA LYS A 74 0.76 -7.32 10.69
C LYS A 74 -0.22 -7.74 11.76
N PHE A 75 -0.85 -8.89 11.57
CA PHE A 75 -1.92 -9.40 12.42
C PHE A 75 -1.97 -10.93 12.35
N ILE A 76 -2.69 -11.54 13.29
CA ILE A 76 -2.95 -13.00 13.27
C ILE A 76 -3.99 -13.26 12.17
N ASP A 77 -3.61 -13.98 11.12
CA ASP A 77 -4.49 -14.31 10.01
C ASP A 77 -5.12 -15.70 10.18
N ASP A 78 -6.46 -15.74 10.22
CA ASP A 78 -7.22 -16.98 10.37
C ASP A 78 -7.14 -17.90 9.13
N ASN A 79 -6.59 -17.40 8.01
CA ASN A 79 -6.41 -18.17 6.77
C ASN A 79 -4.98 -18.74 6.62
N GLY A 80 -4.16 -18.64 7.66
CA GLY A 80 -2.83 -19.23 7.72
C GLY A 80 -1.75 -18.47 6.94
N GLN A 81 -1.98 -17.21 6.55
CA GLN A 81 -0.89 -16.38 6.03
C GLN A 81 -0.01 -15.84 7.16
N ALA A 82 1.29 -16.04 7.05
CA ALA A 82 2.29 -15.40 7.91
C ALA A 82 2.98 -14.24 7.16
N GLY A 83 3.32 -13.19 7.91
CA GLY A 83 4.02 -12.01 7.41
C GLY A 83 3.23 -10.70 7.55
N VAL A 84 3.65 -9.68 6.80
CA VAL A 84 3.04 -8.35 6.76
C VAL A 84 2.15 -8.22 5.53
N ASN A 85 0.87 -7.92 5.74
CA ASN A 85 -0.09 -7.75 4.67
C ASN A 85 -0.09 -6.32 4.11
N CYS A 86 0.09 -6.16 2.80
CA CYS A 86 -0.38 -4.96 2.10
C CYS A 86 -1.90 -5.05 1.98
N ALA A 87 -2.61 -4.37 2.88
CA ALA A 87 -4.06 -4.38 2.98
C ALA A 87 -4.72 -3.43 1.98
N VAL A 88 -4.02 -2.34 1.63
CA VAL A 88 -4.49 -1.33 0.67
C VAL A 88 -3.30 -0.83 -0.14
N PHE A 89 -3.45 -0.80 -1.45
CA PHE A 89 -2.64 0.04 -2.33
C PHE A 89 -3.57 0.71 -3.35
N ALA A 90 -3.56 2.03 -3.37
CA ALA A 90 -4.31 2.83 -4.33
C ALA A 90 -3.42 3.95 -4.87
N ASN A 91 -3.48 4.19 -6.19
CA ASN A 91 -2.70 5.23 -6.85
C ASN A 91 -3.57 5.97 -7.87
N PHE A 92 -3.84 7.24 -7.60
CA PHE A 92 -4.56 8.19 -8.46
C PHE A 92 -3.58 9.13 -9.18
N GLY A 93 -2.54 8.54 -9.77
CA GLY A 93 -1.56 9.25 -10.61
C GLY A 93 -0.41 9.91 -9.85
N ALA A 94 -0.09 9.48 -8.64
CA ALA A 94 1.00 10.03 -7.83
C ALA A 94 2.41 9.65 -8.34
N GLY A 95 2.50 8.78 -9.34
CA GLY A 95 3.74 8.27 -9.91
C GLY A 95 3.55 6.87 -10.49
N ARG A 96 4.65 6.23 -10.92
CA ARG A 96 4.62 4.84 -11.40
C ARG A 96 4.35 3.89 -10.23
N SER A 97 3.27 3.10 -10.33
CA SER A 97 2.83 2.22 -9.23
C SER A 97 3.90 1.24 -8.75
N SER A 98 4.70 0.65 -9.65
CA SER A 98 5.78 -0.27 -9.24
C SER A 98 6.85 0.41 -8.40
N ASP A 99 7.16 1.67 -8.68
CA ASP A 99 8.21 2.40 -7.98
C ASP A 99 7.71 2.85 -6.61
N LEU A 100 6.44 3.27 -6.54
CA LEU A 100 5.73 3.51 -5.29
C LEU A 100 5.69 2.25 -4.40
N ILE A 101 5.42 1.07 -4.97
CA ILE A 101 5.41 -0.20 -4.25
C ILE A 101 6.81 -0.50 -3.69
N ARG A 102 7.88 -0.43 -4.51
CA ARG A 102 9.25 -0.67 -4.01
C ARG A 102 9.65 0.28 -2.89
N ALA A 103 9.30 1.56 -3.00
CA ALA A 103 9.55 2.52 -1.93
C ALA A 103 8.76 2.21 -0.65
N ALA A 104 7.54 1.67 -0.76
CA ALA A 104 6.76 1.24 0.40
C ALA A 104 7.29 -0.06 1.01
N ASP A 105 7.82 -0.97 0.18
CA ASP A 105 8.49 -2.20 0.61
C ASP A 105 9.72 -1.89 1.47
N THR A 106 10.58 -0.95 1.06
CA THR A 106 11.75 -0.54 1.85
C THR A 106 11.38 -0.06 3.26
N ILE A 107 10.33 0.76 3.37
CA ILE A 107 9.88 1.26 4.69
C ILE A 107 9.31 0.11 5.54
N ALA A 108 8.63 -0.85 4.92
CA ALA A 108 8.13 -2.02 5.62
C ALA A 108 9.25 -2.97 6.05
N ASP A 109 10.31 -3.13 5.25
CA ASP A 109 11.51 -3.91 5.60
C ASP A 109 12.22 -3.31 6.81
N GLU A 110 12.33 -1.99 6.90
CA GLU A 110 12.90 -1.31 8.07
C GLU A 110 12.05 -1.50 9.33
N ARG A 111 10.72 -1.44 9.17
CA ARG A 111 9.79 -1.57 10.30
C ARG A 111 9.61 -3.02 10.77
N TRP A 112 9.68 -3.97 9.86
CA TRP A 112 9.48 -5.39 10.11
C TRP A 112 10.56 -6.22 9.39
N PRO A 113 11.81 -6.17 9.88
CA PRO A 113 12.92 -6.84 9.23
C PRO A 113 12.71 -8.35 9.13
N GLY A 114 13.03 -8.94 7.98
CA GLY A 114 12.96 -10.39 7.74
C GLY A 114 11.55 -10.95 7.55
N GLU A 115 10.51 -10.11 7.54
CA GLU A 115 9.15 -10.57 7.34
C GLU A 115 8.80 -10.75 5.86
N ARG A 116 8.02 -11.79 5.57
CA ARG A 116 7.36 -11.95 4.27
C ARG A 116 6.32 -10.85 4.06
N HIS A 117 6.29 -10.24 2.88
CA HIS A 117 5.20 -9.35 2.49
C HIS A 117 4.19 -10.10 1.62
N TYR A 118 2.90 -9.87 1.83
CA TYR A 118 1.86 -10.47 0.99
C TYR A 118 0.65 -9.55 0.77
N THR A 119 -0.08 -9.79 -0.31
CA THR A 119 -1.32 -9.05 -0.62
C THR A 119 -2.35 -9.95 -1.30
N TYR A 120 -3.61 -9.50 -1.26
CA TYR A 120 -4.73 -10.16 -1.92
C TYR A 120 -5.25 -9.28 -3.05
N VAL A 121 -5.25 -9.80 -4.27
CA VAL A 121 -5.78 -9.12 -5.45
C VAL A 121 -7.05 -9.83 -5.90
N ASP A 122 -8.15 -9.08 -6.06
CA ASP A 122 -9.38 -9.63 -6.65
C ASP A 122 -9.25 -9.56 -8.18
N PRO A 123 -9.02 -10.70 -8.88
CA PRO A 123 -8.80 -10.69 -10.31
C PRO A 123 -10.02 -10.19 -11.11
N ARG A 124 -11.21 -10.13 -10.50
CA ARG A 124 -12.45 -9.66 -11.13
C ARG A 124 -12.61 -8.14 -11.08
N LYS A 125 -11.81 -7.44 -10.27
CA LYS A 125 -11.89 -5.99 -10.04
C LYS A 125 -10.74 -5.23 -10.70
N VAL A 126 -9.83 -5.93 -11.39
CA VAL A 126 -8.62 -5.36 -11.99
C VAL A 126 -8.47 -5.87 -13.43
N SER A 127 -7.48 -5.33 -14.15
CA SER A 127 -7.17 -5.69 -15.53
C SER A 127 -6.77 -7.17 -15.70
N ALA A 128 -6.65 -7.60 -16.95
CA ALA A 128 -6.36 -9.00 -17.34
C ALA A 128 -5.09 -9.60 -16.71
N ASN A 129 -4.17 -8.77 -16.18
CA ASN A 129 -3.01 -9.22 -15.42
C ASN A 129 -3.12 -8.76 -13.95
N PRO A 130 -3.80 -9.53 -13.08
CA PRO A 130 -4.04 -9.14 -11.70
C PRO A 130 -2.73 -8.90 -10.94
N GLY A 131 -2.63 -7.72 -10.34
CA GLY A 131 -1.46 -7.29 -9.57
C GLY A 131 -0.21 -7.07 -10.43
N TYR A 132 -0.37 -6.73 -11.71
CA TYR A 132 0.75 -6.45 -12.61
C TYR A 132 1.78 -5.48 -12.02
N CYS A 133 1.33 -4.40 -11.37
CA CYS A 133 2.23 -3.43 -10.72
C CYS A 133 3.09 -4.06 -9.60
N PHE A 134 2.53 -4.98 -8.81
CA PHE A 134 3.28 -5.73 -7.80
C PHE A 134 4.29 -6.66 -8.46
N LYS A 135 3.91 -7.35 -9.53
CA LYS A 135 4.82 -8.24 -10.28
C LYS A 135 6.01 -7.47 -10.85
N VAL A 136 5.75 -6.30 -11.44
CA VAL A 136 6.81 -5.40 -11.90
C VAL A 136 7.68 -4.91 -10.73
N ALA A 137 7.12 -4.74 -9.54
CA ALA A 137 7.85 -4.39 -8.33
C ALA A 137 8.68 -5.56 -7.75
N GLY A 138 8.63 -6.76 -8.33
CA GLY A 138 9.39 -7.94 -7.89
C GLY A 138 8.60 -8.92 -7.03
N TRP A 139 7.29 -8.71 -6.87
CA TRP A 139 6.43 -9.66 -6.17
C TRP A 139 6.09 -10.85 -7.07
N GLN A 140 5.87 -12.02 -6.48
CA GLN A 140 5.49 -13.24 -7.20
C GLN A 140 4.11 -13.73 -6.79
N PHE A 141 3.47 -14.51 -7.67
CA PHE A 141 2.22 -15.18 -7.37
C PHE A 141 2.48 -16.46 -6.58
N CYS A 142 1.77 -16.66 -5.47
CA CYS A 142 1.99 -17.81 -4.58
C CYS A 142 0.72 -18.61 -4.28
N GLY A 143 -0.40 -18.31 -4.94
CA GLY A 143 -1.62 -19.10 -4.84
C GLY A 143 -2.89 -18.28 -4.85
N ARG A 144 -3.99 -18.93 -4.46
CA ARG A 144 -5.32 -18.32 -4.39
C ARG A 144 -5.99 -18.59 -3.06
N THR A 145 -6.80 -17.65 -2.58
CA THR A 145 -7.66 -17.91 -1.43
C THR A 145 -8.74 -18.93 -1.79
N LYS A 146 -8.98 -19.91 -0.92
CA LYS A 146 -9.94 -21.01 -1.19
C LYS A 146 -11.37 -20.51 -1.41
N SER A 147 -11.82 -19.56 -0.58
CA SER A 147 -13.21 -19.12 -0.56
C SER A 147 -13.58 -18.14 -1.67
N ARG A 148 -12.67 -17.23 -2.04
CA ARG A 148 -12.95 -16.12 -2.97
C ARG A 148 -12.13 -16.15 -4.26
N GLY A 149 -11.15 -17.04 -4.36
CA GLY A 149 -10.25 -17.11 -5.51
C GLY A 149 -9.38 -15.86 -5.67
N LEU A 150 -9.14 -15.09 -4.59
CA LEU A 150 -8.26 -13.92 -4.66
C LEU A 150 -6.84 -14.39 -4.95
N HIS A 151 -6.15 -13.72 -5.86
CA HIS A 151 -4.74 -13.99 -6.10
C HIS A 151 -3.93 -13.52 -4.90
N ILE A 152 -3.08 -14.41 -4.39
CA ILE A 152 -2.11 -14.09 -3.35
C ILE A 152 -0.79 -13.79 -4.05
N LEU A 153 -0.30 -12.57 -3.85
CA LEU A 153 1.04 -12.18 -4.28
C LEU A 153 1.90 -12.00 -3.05
N GLU A 154 3.18 -12.30 -3.17
CA GLU A 154 4.15 -12.20 -2.09
C GLU A 154 5.48 -11.63 -2.55
N ARG A 155 6.20 -11.02 -1.61
CA ARG A 155 7.62 -10.72 -1.71
C ARG A 155 8.28 -11.35 -0.49
N LEU A 156 9.26 -12.22 -0.74
CA LEU A 156 10.04 -12.83 0.33
C LEU A 156 11.02 -11.79 0.87
N ALA A 157 11.39 -11.92 2.15
CA ALA A 157 12.47 -11.14 2.72
C ALA A 157 13.75 -11.39 1.90
N ALA A 158 14.50 -10.31 1.65
CA ALA A 158 15.79 -10.37 0.98
C ALA A 158 16.86 -10.98 1.91
#